data_AF-A0A951SXM2-F1
#
_entry.id   AF-A0A951SXM2-F1
#
_cell.length_a   1.000
_cell.length_b   1.000
_cell.length_c   1.000
_cell.angle_alpha   90.00
_cell.angle_beta   90.00
_cell.angle_gamma   90.00
#
_symmetry.space_group_name_H-M   'P 1'
#
loop_
_entity.id
_entity.type
_entity.pdbx_description
1 polymer ?
#
loop_
_entity_poly.entity_id
_entity_poly.type
_entity_poly.pdbx_seq_one_letter_code
_entity_poly.pdbx_strand_id
1 'polypeptide(L)' 'MKQANVVVTPGAGFGPSGQEYFRMSAFANREDVEEAVVRISKIRKIV' A
#
# COMPACT_ATOMS: atom_id res chain seq x y z
N MET A 1 -6.44 -2.21 -2.35
CA MET A 1 -5.99 -2.35 -0.96
C MET A 1 -6.93 -3.15 -0.07
N LYS A 2 -8.27 -2.96 -0.13
CA LYS A 2 -9.23 -3.79 0.64
C LYS A 2 -9.05 -5.30 0.41
N GLN A 3 -8.90 -5.74 -0.85
CA GLN A 3 -8.62 -7.15 -1.17
C GLN A 3 -7.30 -7.66 -0.58
N ALA A 4 -6.33 -6.78 -0.31
CA ALA A 4 -5.02 -7.11 0.25
C ALA A 4 -5.02 -7.14 1.77
N ASN A 5 -6.07 -6.63 2.41
CA ASN A 5 -6.08 -6.34 3.86
C ASN A 5 -4.85 -5.52 4.29
N VAL A 6 -4.48 -4.50 3.50
CA VAL A 6 -3.39 -3.55 3.80
C VAL A 6 -3.95 -2.15 3.89
N VAL A 7 -3.69 -1.46 5.01
CA VAL A 7 -4.08 -0.06 5.21
C VAL A 7 -3.05 0.86 4.56
N VAL A 8 -3.53 1.86 3.83
CA VAL A 8 -2.71 2.92 3.22
C VAL A 8 -3.35 4.28 3.47
N THR A 9 -2.56 5.35 3.37
CA THR A 9 -3.09 6.72 3.37
C THR A 9 -3.39 7.14 1.92
N PRO A 10 -4.63 7.56 1.57
CA PRO A 10 -4.93 8.11 0.25
C PRO A 10 -4.07 9.35 -0.03
N GLY A 11 -3.47 9.42 -1.23
CA GLY A 11 -2.59 10.51 -1.61
C GLY A 11 -3.32 11.85 -1.79
N ALA A 12 -4.63 11.83 -2.08
CA ALA A 12 -5.46 13.02 -2.14
C ALA A 12 -5.43 13.88 -0.85
N GLY A 13 -5.12 13.27 0.31
CA GLY A 13 -4.91 14.00 1.57
C GLY A 13 -3.64 14.85 1.61
N PHE A 14 -2.73 14.72 0.63
CA PHE A 14 -1.48 15.47 0.51
C PHE A 14 -1.52 16.55 -0.58
N GLY A 15 -2.70 16.86 -1.12
CA GLY A 15 -2.92 17.89 -2.15
C GLY A 15 -3.17 17.32 -3.56
N PRO A 16 -3.41 18.19 -4.56
CA PRO A 16 -3.81 17.78 -5.91
C PRO A 16 -2.83 16.80 -6.57
N SER A 17 -1.53 16.99 -6.35
CA SER A 17 -0.48 16.12 -6.91
C SER A 17 -0.51 14.68 -6.37
N GLY A 18 -1.23 14.42 -5.27
CA GLY A 18 -1.35 13.10 -4.67
C GLY A 18 -2.59 12.30 -5.10
N GLN A 19 -3.46 12.85 -5.95
CA GLN A 19 -4.81 12.30 -6.19
C GLN A 19 -4.84 10.85 -6.70
N GLU A 20 -3.83 10.46 -7.48
CA GLU A 20 -3.69 9.10 -8.05
C GLU A 20 -2.67 8.22 -7.31
N TYR A 21 -2.18 8.69 -6.16
CA TYR A 21 -1.18 8.00 -5.36
C TYR A 21 -1.75 7.54 -4.03
N PHE A 22 -1.02 6.65 -3.37
CA PHE A 22 -1.22 6.33 -1.97
C PHE A 22 0.14 6.31 -1.27
N ARG A 23 0.14 6.65 0.01
CA ARG A 23 1.32 6.54 0.87
C ARG A 23 1.19 5.29 1.73
N MET A 24 2.26 4.50 1.77
CA MET A 24 2.40 3.37 2.67
C MET A 24 3.52 3.66 3.67
N SER A 25 3.30 3.35 4.94
CA SER A 25 4.32 3.51 5.99
C SER A 25 5.28 2.33 5.96
N ALA A 26 6.57 2.59 6.17
CA ALA A 26 7.57 1.54 6.43
C ALA A 26 7.74 1.26 7.94
N PHE A 27 7.04 1.99 8.80
CA PHE A 27 7.06 1.77 10.25
C PHE A 27 6.15 0.59 10.62
N ALA A 28 6.72 -0.61 10.58
CA ALA A 28 6.15 -1.86 11.07
C ALA A 28 7.29 -2.87 11.31
N ASN A 29 6.98 -4.05 11.85
CA ASN A 29 7.97 -5.12 11.89
C ASN A 29 8.30 -5.57 10.46
N ARG A 30 9.49 -6.14 10.28
CA ARG A 30 9.96 -6.58 8.97
C ARG A 30 9.00 -7.59 8.34
N GLU A 31 8.52 -8.53 9.14
CA GLU A 31 7.64 -9.62 8.75
C GLU A 31 6.28 -9.07 8.26
N ASP A 32 5.76 -8.04 8.93
CA ASP A 32 4.51 -7.38 8.56
C ASP A 32 4.65 -6.66 7.20
N VAL A 33 5.80 -6.02 6.95
CA VAL A 33 6.10 -5.35 5.67
C VAL A 33 6.23 -6.38 4.55
N GLU A 34 6.98 -7.47 4.78
CA GLU A 34 7.14 -8.55 3.81
C GLU A 34 5.79 -9.18 3.45
N GLU A 35 4.94 -9.44 4.45
CA GLU A 35 3.60 -9.96 4.22
C GLU A 35 2.73 -8.99 3.42
N ALA A 36 2.74 -7.69 3.76
CA ALA A 36 1.98 -6.68 3.02
C ALA A 36 2.37 -6.64 1.53
N VAL A 37 3.67 -6.70 1.23
CA VAL A 37 4.18 -6.76 -0.15
C VAL A 37 3.68 -8.01 -0.87
N VAL A 38 3.74 -9.19 -0.24
CA VAL A 38 3.23 -10.44 -0.80
C VAL A 38 1.72 -10.39 -1.06
N ARG A 39 0.93 -9.80 -0.15
CA ARG A 39 -0.52 -9.66 -0.34
C ARG A 39 -0.85 -8.72 -1.50
N ILE A 40 -0.10 -7.62 -1.66
CA ILE A 40 -0.28 -6.67 -2.77
C ILE A 40 0.08 -7.31 -4.11
N SER A 41 1.19 -8.05 -4.19
CA SER A 41 1.65 -8.71 -5.42
C SER A 41 0.73 -9.84 -5.88
N LYS A 42 -0.10 -10.41 -4.99
CA LYS A 42 -1.13 -11.40 -5.37
C LYS A 42 -2.34 -10.78 -6.06
N ILE A 43 -2.62 -9.50 -5.82
CA ILE A 43 -3.81 -8.81 -6.36
C ILE A 43 -3.50 -8.12 -7.69
N ARG A 44 -2.27 -7.66 -7.86
CA ARG A 44 -1.78 -7.16 -9.14
C ARG A 44 -0.89 -8.23 -9.75
N LYS A 45 -1.19 -8.72 -10.96
CA LYS A 45 -0.20 -9.43 -11.79
C LYS A 45 0.94 -8.44 -12.10
N ILE A 46 1.88 -8.31 -11.19
CA ILE A 46 3.17 -7.70 -11.48
C ILE A 46 3.99 -8.86 -12.03
N VAL A 47 3.94 -8.99 -13.36
CA VAL A 47 4.81 -9.89 -14.13
C VAL A 47 6.18 -9.22 -14.24
#